data_AF-A0A6L7YV28-F1
#
_entry.id   AF-A0A6L7YV28-F1
#
_cell.length_a   1.000
_cell.length_b   1.000
_cell.length_c   1.000
_cell.angle_alpha   90.00
_cell.angle_beta   90.00
_cell.angle_gamma   90.00
#
_symmetry.space_group_name_H-M   'P 1'
#
loop_
_entity.id
_entity.type
_entity.pdbx_description
1 polymer ?
#
loop_
_entity_poly.entity_id
_entity_poly.type
_entity_poly.pdbx_seq_one_letter_code
_entity_poly.pdbx_strand_id
1 'polypeptide(L)'
;MKQWELIEELLKSPGAFYSAELSSKVALEGFDKRRREYKHLGWIYVARNPCFVDAVFKIGQTQVSPSKRIEQLSASTSVYRKFELVYFVHVSDNLAAEGYVHQLLKDFRLNPRKEFFNAPIMTVVKALDEAGNLLQIPMGKTLRAGMLPPALEKRIISCPGCKKQSRVPLVGIDITVTCVVCNTPYKVTSE
;
A
#
# COMPACT_ATOMS: atom_id res chain seq x y z
N MET A 1 1.13 16.79 25.54
CA MET A 1 0.69 15.69 24.67
C MET A 1 1.93 15.01 24.12
N LYS A 2 2.08 13.71 24.38
CA LYS A 2 3.14 12.91 23.75
C LYS A 2 2.81 12.77 22.27
N GLN A 3 3.82 12.83 21.41
CA GLN A 3 3.67 12.70 19.94
C GLN A 3 2.87 11.44 19.52
N TRP A 4 2.83 10.42 20.38
CA TRP A 4 2.04 9.20 20.23
C TRP A 4 0.52 9.39 20.40
N GLU A 5 0.07 10.26 21.32
CA GLU A 5 -1.36 10.51 21.58
C GLU A 5 -2.03 11.23 20.39
N LEU A 6 -1.28 12.12 19.72
CA LEU A 6 -1.70 12.78 18.48
C LEU A 6 -1.87 11.80 17.30
N ILE A 7 -1.05 10.75 17.24
CA ILE A 7 -1.12 9.71 16.20
C ILE A 7 -2.38 8.85 16.40
N GLU A 8 -2.70 8.48 17.65
CA GLU A 8 -3.91 7.69 17.97
C GLU A 8 -5.21 8.44 17.67
N GLU A 9 -5.20 9.77 17.73
CA GLU A 9 -6.35 10.62 17.39
C GLU A 9 -6.49 10.81 15.86
N LEU A 10 -5.38 10.96 15.13
CA LEU A 10 -5.33 11.02 13.66
C LEU A 10 -5.78 9.70 12.99
N LEU A 11 -5.58 8.54 13.62
CA LEU A 11 -6.06 7.26 13.10
C LEU A 11 -7.59 7.11 13.14
N LYS A 12 -8.30 8.02 13.83
CA LYS A 12 -9.77 7.97 14.01
C LYS A 12 -10.54 8.91 13.06
N SER A 13 -9.88 9.68 12.19
CA SER A 13 -10.54 10.64 11.27
C SER A 13 -10.83 10.07 9.87
N PRO A 14 -11.77 10.67 9.11
CA PRO A 14 -11.94 10.38 7.68
C PRO A 14 -10.61 10.62 6.95
N GLY A 15 -10.21 9.69 6.07
CA GLY A 15 -8.86 9.70 5.49
C GLY A 15 -7.86 8.78 6.20
N ALA A 16 -8.34 7.70 6.83
CA ALA A 16 -7.52 6.66 7.48
C ALA A 16 -6.32 6.20 6.63
N PHE A 17 -6.43 6.24 5.30
CA PHE A 17 -5.35 5.92 4.38
C PHE A 17 -4.18 6.92 4.49
N TYR A 18 -4.46 8.22 4.54
CA TYR A 18 -3.45 9.27 4.75
C TYR A 18 -2.90 9.26 6.17
N SER A 19 -3.73 8.98 7.19
CA SER A 19 -3.27 8.84 8.57
C SER A 19 -2.29 7.68 8.74
N ALA A 20 -2.55 6.56 8.07
CA ALA A 20 -1.68 5.40 8.10
C ALA A 20 -0.35 5.63 7.36
N GLU A 21 -0.36 6.42 6.28
CA GLU A 21 0.87 6.90 5.66
C GLU A 21 1.67 7.82 6.59
N LEU A 22 1.01 8.76 7.26
CA LEU A 22 1.67 9.69 8.18
C LEU A 22 2.30 8.95 9.37
N SER A 23 1.61 7.98 9.95
CA SER A 23 2.15 7.09 10.99
C SER A 23 3.41 6.35 10.50
N SER A 24 3.35 5.81 9.28
CA SER A 24 4.49 5.14 8.64
C SER A 24 5.69 6.08 8.46
N LYS A 25 5.44 7.33 8.03
CA LYS A 25 6.47 8.37 7.87
C LYS A 25 7.14 8.72 9.21
N VAL A 26 6.35 8.91 10.27
CA VAL A 26 6.87 9.23 11.61
C VAL A 26 7.73 8.08 12.15
N ALA A 27 7.28 6.83 11.98
CA ALA A 27 8.08 5.66 12.35
C ALA A 27 9.45 5.70 11.65
N LEU A 28 9.47 6.02 10.36
CA LEU A 28 10.67 6.09 9.52
C LEU A 28 11.66 7.20 9.85
N GLU A 29 11.18 8.39 10.20
CA GLU A 29 12.05 9.44 10.72
C GLU A 29 12.74 8.98 12.02
N GLY A 30 12.10 8.13 12.82
CA GLY A 30 12.71 7.46 13.98
C GLY A 30 13.73 6.36 13.62
N PHE A 31 13.59 5.72 12.45
CA PHE A 31 14.52 4.71 11.94
C PHE A 31 15.80 5.30 11.33
N ASP A 32 15.85 6.61 11.07
CA ASP A 32 16.88 7.27 10.28
C ASP A 32 18.31 7.09 10.83
N LYS A 33 18.45 6.75 12.13
CA LYS A 33 19.75 6.38 12.75
C LYS A 33 20.32 5.04 12.25
N ARG A 34 19.55 4.23 11.50
CA ARG A 34 19.94 2.91 10.95
C ARG A 34 20.16 2.88 9.44
N ARG A 35 20.09 4.02 8.74
CA ARG A 35 20.21 4.12 7.26
C ARG A 35 21.41 3.42 6.62
N ARG A 36 22.52 3.21 7.35
CA ARG A 36 23.69 2.46 6.83
C ARG A 36 23.43 0.96 6.69
N GLU A 37 22.56 0.37 7.50
CA GLU A 37 22.28 -1.07 7.53
C GLU A 37 21.19 -1.45 6.52
N TYR A 38 20.24 -0.55 6.25
CA TYR A 38 19.13 -0.77 5.32
C TYR A 38 19.15 0.24 4.16
N LYS A 39 20.17 0.14 3.30
CA LYS A 39 20.34 1.02 2.12
C LYS A 39 19.12 1.03 1.20
N HIS A 40 18.40 -0.09 1.14
CA HIS A 40 17.24 -0.31 0.27
C HIS A 40 15.90 -0.22 1.02
N LEU A 41 15.88 0.27 2.26
CA LEU A 41 14.65 0.53 2.99
C LEU A 41 13.74 1.46 2.18
N GLY A 42 12.47 1.10 2.07
CA GLY A 42 11.52 1.91 1.34
C GLY A 42 10.18 1.22 1.17
N TRP A 43 9.44 1.64 0.16
CA TRP A 43 8.08 1.17 -0.09
C TRP A 43 7.93 0.60 -1.48
N ILE A 44 7.01 -0.34 -1.59
CA ILE A 44 6.37 -0.70 -2.85
C ILE A 44 4.96 -0.08 -2.84
N TYR A 45 4.56 0.56 -3.94
CA TYR A 45 3.28 1.26 -4.03
C TYR A 45 2.53 0.92 -5.32
N VAL A 46 1.22 1.12 -5.26
CA VAL A 46 0.27 1.03 -6.36
C VAL A 46 -0.30 2.41 -6.60
N ALA A 47 -0.22 2.87 -7.84
CA ALA A 47 -0.80 4.13 -8.28
C ALA A 47 -1.77 3.91 -9.43
N ARG A 48 -2.86 4.67 -9.46
CA ARG A 48 -3.75 4.74 -10.62
C ARG A 48 -3.65 6.10 -11.28
N ASN A 49 -3.99 6.16 -12.56
CA ASN A 49 -4.29 7.40 -13.25
C ASN A 49 -5.73 7.29 -13.76
N PRO A 50 -6.64 8.23 -13.42
CA PRO A 50 -8.02 8.19 -13.90
C PRO A 50 -8.19 8.20 -15.42
N CYS A 51 -7.13 8.52 -16.19
CA CYS A 51 -7.15 8.42 -17.65
C CYS A 51 -6.98 7.00 -18.18
N PHE A 52 -6.54 6.06 -17.36
CA PHE A 52 -6.38 4.67 -17.76
C PHE A 52 -7.65 3.88 -17.44
N VAL A 53 -7.78 2.71 -18.08
CA VAL A 53 -8.86 1.76 -17.79
C VAL A 53 -8.82 1.37 -16.31
N ASP A 54 -9.97 1.18 -15.67
CA ASP A 54 -10.13 1.05 -14.21
C ASP A 54 -9.22 0.01 -13.52
N ALA A 55 -8.82 -1.05 -14.23
CA ALA A 55 -7.96 -2.12 -13.69
C ALA A 55 -6.46 -1.94 -14.03
N VAL A 56 -6.06 -0.79 -14.58
CA VAL A 56 -4.67 -0.51 -14.95
C VAL A 56 -3.97 0.27 -13.84
N PHE A 57 -2.94 -0.35 -13.26
CA PHE A 57 -2.15 0.21 -12.17
C PHE A 57 -0.68 0.33 -12.55
N LYS A 58 -0.04 1.39 -12.05
CA LYS A 58 1.41 1.47 -11.96
C LYS A 58 1.85 0.86 -10.63
N ILE A 59 2.81 -0.06 -10.68
CA ILE A 59 3.40 -0.66 -9.48
C ILE A 59 4.88 -0.31 -9.46
N GLY A 60 5.32 0.47 -8.48
CA GLY A 60 6.72 0.88 -8.40
C GLY A 60 7.23 0.98 -6.98
N GLN A 61 8.52 1.26 -6.83
CA GLN A 61 9.16 1.48 -5.53
C GLN A 61 9.55 2.94 -5.27
N THR A 62 9.76 3.25 -3.99
CA THR A 62 10.31 4.54 -3.56
C THR A 62 11.09 4.42 -2.24
N GLN A 63 12.06 5.32 -2.03
CA GLN A 63 12.76 5.54 -0.74
C GLN A 63 12.28 6.81 -0.01
N VAL A 64 11.39 7.57 -0.63
CA VAL A 64 10.62 8.66 -0.01
C VAL A 64 9.17 8.21 0.15
N SER A 65 8.37 8.94 0.93
CA SER A 65 6.97 8.54 1.15
C SER A 65 6.21 8.35 -0.17
N PRO A 66 5.31 7.34 -0.27
CA PRO A 66 4.53 7.08 -1.47
C PRO A 66 3.78 8.30 -1.99
N SER A 67 3.14 9.11 -1.14
CA SER A 67 2.45 10.34 -1.60
C SER A 67 3.40 11.35 -2.24
N LYS A 68 4.60 11.55 -1.68
CA LYS A 68 5.61 12.41 -2.30
C LYS A 68 6.06 11.87 -3.65
N ARG A 69 6.15 10.54 -3.79
CA ARG A 69 6.44 9.91 -5.08
C ARG A 69 5.30 10.12 -6.08
N ILE A 70 4.04 10.03 -5.66
CA ILE A 70 2.88 10.32 -6.51
C ILE A 70 2.88 11.78 -6.98
N GLU A 71 3.20 12.73 -6.11
CA GLU A 71 3.35 14.15 -6.48
C GLU A 71 4.42 14.34 -7.56
N GLN A 72 5.60 13.72 -7.37
CA GLN A 72 6.69 13.78 -8.36
C GLN A 72 6.30 13.19 -9.71
N LEU A 73 5.62 12.04 -9.72
CA LEU A 73 5.12 11.41 -10.95
C LEU A 73 4.08 12.29 -11.65
N SER A 74 3.26 12.98 -10.87
CA SER A 74 2.19 13.84 -11.36
C SER A 74 2.65 15.23 -11.78
N ALA A 75 3.89 15.61 -11.48
CA ALA A 75 4.46 16.91 -11.84
C ALA A 75 4.92 16.98 -13.31
N SER A 76 5.03 15.85 -14.01
CA SER A 76 5.40 15.83 -15.42
C SER A 76 4.28 16.41 -16.28
N THR A 77 4.62 17.36 -17.16
CA THR A 77 3.70 17.98 -18.13
C THR A 77 3.15 16.99 -19.15
N SER A 78 3.74 15.80 -19.26
CA SER A 78 3.29 14.74 -20.17
C SER A 78 2.10 13.92 -19.63
N VAL A 79 1.63 14.21 -18.41
CA VAL A 79 0.52 13.49 -17.78
C VAL A 79 -0.72 14.38 -17.71
N TYR A 80 -1.80 13.97 -18.37
CA TYR A 80 -3.04 14.78 -18.43
C TYR A 80 -3.79 14.86 -17.09
N ARG A 81 -3.92 13.73 -16.38
CA ARG A 81 -4.49 13.67 -15.01
C ARG A 81 -3.45 13.16 -14.03
N LYS A 82 -3.46 13.70 -12.81
CA LYS A 82 -2.51 13.30 -11.76
C LYS A 82 -2.70 11.81 -11.39
N PHE A 83 -1.62 11.19 -10.97
CA PHE A 83 -1.68 9.88 -10.34
C PHE A 83 -2.28 9.99 -8.94
N GLU A 84 -2.91 8.92 -8.50
CA GLU A 84 -3.51 8.77 -7.18
C GLU A 84 -2.92 7.53 -6.51
N LEU A 85 -2.56 7.65 -5.23
CA LEU A 85 -2.04 6.54 -4.44
C LEU A 85 -3.18 5.58 -4.09
N VAL A 86 -3.03 4.30 -4.44
CA VAL A 86 -4.07 3.28 -4.23
C VAL A 86 -3.74 2.40 -3.03
N TYR A 87 -2.48 1.95 -2.95
CA TYR A 87 -2.02 1.07 -1.88
C TYR A 87 -0.51 1.16 -1.75
N PHE A 88 0.04 0.80 -0.60
CA PHE A 88 1.47 0.69 -0.40
C PHE A 88 1.80 -0.26 0.75
N VAL A 89 3.02 -0.77 0.70
CA VAL A 89 3.59 -1.66 1.72
C VAL A 89 5.02 -1.20 2.00
N HIS A 90 5.41 -1.22 3.26
CA HIS A 90 6.74 -0.85 3.71
C HIS A 90 7.65 -2.09 3.81
N VAL A 91 8.87 -2.00 3.27
CA VAL A 91 9.78 -3.13 3.07
C VAL A 91 11.22 -2.80 3.42
N SER A 92 11.95 -3.79 3.90
CA SER A 92 13.39 -3.66 4.23
C SER A 92 14.29 -3.56 2.99
N ASP A 93 13.84 -4.08 1.85
CA ASP A 93 14.48 -3.96 0.55
C ASP A 93 13.44 -3.69 -0.55
N ASN A 94 13.40 -2.45 -1.03
CA ASN A 94 12.42 -1.99 -2.00
C ASN A 94 12.69 -2.48 -3.43
N LEU A 95 13.95 -2.80 -3.77
CA LEU A 95 14.33 -3.32 -5.09
C LEU A 95 13.96 -4.80 -5.19
N ALA A 96 14.25 -5.57 -4.14
CA ALA A 96 13.85 -6.97 -4.05
C ALA A 96 12.33 -7.12 -4.05
N ALA A 97 11.62 -6.26 -3.31
CA ALA A 97 10.16 -6.25 -3.27
C ALA A 97 9.55 -5.97 -4.66
N GLU A 98 10.08 -4.98 -5.38
CA GLU A 98 9.60 -4.63 -6.73
C GLU A 98 9.77 -5.79 -7.71
N GLY A 99 10.97 -6.40 -7.73
CA GLY A 99 11.24 -7.56 -8.57
C GLY A 99 10.31 -8.73 -8.27
N TYR A 100 10.07 -9.02 -6.98
CA TYR A 100 9.15 -10.08 -6.55
C TYR A 100 7.71 -9.81 -7.02
N VAL A 101 7.18 -8.61 -6.77
CA VAL A 101 5.81 -8.25 -7.17
C VAL A 101 5.64 -8.26 -8.69
N HIS A 102 6.60 -7.72 -9.43
CA HIS A 102 6.56 -7.72 -10.90
C HIS A 102 6.59 -9.14 -11.47
N GLN A 103 7.32 -10.05 -10.83
CA GLN A 103 7.37 -11.46 -11.23
C GLN A 103 6.05 -12.18 -10.95
N LEU A 104 5.44 -11.95 -9.78
CA LEU A 104 4.13 -12.52 -9.45
C LEU A 104 3.03 -12.04 -10.41
N LEU A 105 3.11 -10.78 -10.85
CA LEU A 105 2.12 -10.15 -11.72
C LEU A 105 2.52 -10.14 -13.21
N LYS A 106 3.52 -10.93 -13.61
CA LYS A 106 4.08 -10.92 -14.97
C LYS A 106 3.02 -11.10 -16.06
N ASP A 107 2.03 -11.95 -15.83
CA ASP A 107 0.98 -12.28 -16.81
C ASP A 107 -0.04 -11.15 -16.96
N PHE A 108 -0.09 -10.23 -16.00
CA PHE A 108 -0.92 -9.02 -16.05
C PHE A 108 -0.17 -7.81 -16.62
N ARG A 109 1.12 -7.93 -16.92
CA ARG A 109 1.97 -6.81 -17.34
C ARG A 109 1.63 -6.39 -18.77
N LEU A 110 1.26 -5.12 -18.96
CA LEU A 110 0.86 -4.59 -20.27
C LEU A 110 2.04 -4.39 -21.21
N ASN A 111 3.21 -4.07 -20.67
CA ASN A 111 4.42 -3.85 -21.46
C ASN A 111 5.64 -4.36 -20.67
N PRO A 112 6.47 -5.25 -21.25
CA PRO A 112 7.65 -5.79 -20.57
C PRO A 112 8.65 -4.73 -20.11
N ARG A 113 8.69 -3.57 -20.78
CA ARG A 113 9.60 -2.45 -20.47
C ARG A 113 9.01 -1.41 -19.52
N LYS A 114 7.72 -1.51 -19.18
CA LYS A 114 7.06 -0.55 -18.29
C LYS A 114 6.46 -1.24 -17.08
N GLU A 115 6.15 -0.46 -16.06
CA GLU A 115 5.67 -0.96 -14.76
C GLU A 115 4.15 -0.83 -14.64
N PHE A 116 3.42 -1.14 -15.73
CA PHE A 116 1.97 -1.06 -15.79
C PHE A 116 1.34 -2.45 -15.93
N PHE A 117 0.32 -2.70 -15.12
CA PHE A 117 -0.31 -3.99 -14.95
C PHE A 117 -1.83 -3.83 -15.03
N ASN A 118 -2.49 -4.70 -15.79
CA ASN A 118 -3.94 -4.78 -15.86
C ASN A 118 -4.41 -5.99 -15.05
N ALA A 119 -4.79 -5.77 -13.79
CA ALA A 119 -5.12 -6.84 -12.85
C ALA A 119 -6.22 -6.40 -11.87
N PRO A 120 -7.02 -7.34 -11.32
CA PRO A 120 -7.90 -7.04 -10.21
C PRO A 120 -7.11 -6.46 -9.02
N ILE A 121 -7.58 -5.35 -8.46
CA ILE A 121 -6.87 -4.66 -7.35
C ILE A 121 -6.58 -5.59 -6.17
N MET A 122 -7.49 -6.51 -5.83
CA MET A 122 -7.26 -7.47 -4.75
C MET A 122 -6.12 -8.44 -5.04
N THR A 123 -5.85 -8.75 -6.31
CA THR A 123 -4.69 -9.55 -6.73
C THR A 123 -3.40 -8.74 -6.55
N VAL A 124 -3.42 -7.46 -6.93
CA VAL A 124 -2.28 -6.55 -6.75
C VAL A 124 -1.96 -6.36 -5.26
N VAL A 125 -2.97 -6.09 -4.43
CA VAL A 125 -2.80 -5.92 -2.98
C VAL A 125 -2.20 -7.18 -2.34
N LYS A 126 -2.68 -8.37 -2.71
CA LYS A 126 -2.11 -9.63 -2.21
C LYS A 126 -0.63 -9.77 -2.57
N ALA A 127 -0.24 -9.45 -3.80
CA ALA A 127 1.16 -9.52 -4.21
C ALA A 127 2.06 -8.57 -3.38
N LEU A 128 1.58 -7.36 -3.08
CA LEU A 128 2.30 -6.41 -2.21
C LEU A 128 2.35 -6.90 -0.75
N ASP A 129 1.24 -7.42 -0.21
CA ASP A 129 1.19 -8.00 1.14
C ASP A 129 2.21 -9.15 1.28
N GLU A 130 2.32 -10.03 0.27
CA GLU A 130 3.30 -11.12 0.24
C GLU A 130 4.74 -10.58 0.25
N ALA A 131 5.05 -9.59 -0.58
CA ALA A 131 6.36 -8.94 -0.59
C ALA A 131 6.70 -8.31 0.77
N GLY A 132 5.72 -7.65 1.39
CA GLY A 132 5.84 -7.07 2.72
C GLY A 132 6.11 -8.09 3.81
N ASN A 133 5.44 -9.24 3.75
CA ASN A 133 5.65 -10.34 4.70
C ASN A 133 7.02 -11.02 4.51
N LEU A 134 7.52 -11.07 3.28
CA LEU A 134 8.84 -11.63 2.98
C LEU A 134 9.97 -10.67 3.41
N LEU A 135 9.77 -9.37 3.20
CA LEU A 135 10.78 -8.32 3.37
C LEU A 135 10.41 -7.39 4.53
N GLN A 136 10.15 -7.99 5.69
CA GLN A 136 9.77 -7.28 6.90
C GLN A 136 10.93 -6.44 7.46
N ILE A 137 10.59 -5.44 8.27
CA ILE A 137 11.54 -4.52 8.89
C ILE A 137 11.66 -4.84 10.38
N PRO A 138 12.84 -5.25 10.87
CA PRO A 138 13.04 -5.51 12.29
C PRO A 138 13.12 -4.20 13.11
N MET A 139 12.28 -4.13 14.14
CA MET A 139 12.27 -3.13 15.21
C MET A 139 13.17 -3.58 16.36
N GLY A 140 14.48 -3.36 16.24
CA GLY A 140 15.46 -3.63 17.30
C GLY A 140 16.73 -4.30 16.78
N LYS A 141 17.71 -4.52 17.66
CA LYS A 141 18.99 -5.19 17.35
C LYS A 141 19.06 -6.64 17.86
N THR A 142 18.06 -7.09 18.60
CA THR A 142 18.04 -8.40 19.23
C THR A 142 17.19 -9.37 18.42
N LEU A 143 17.36 -10.68 18.64
CA LEU A 143 16.50 -11.73 18.07
C LEU A 143 15.01 -11.61 18.50
N ARG A 144 14.71 -10.73 19.47
CA ARG A 144 13.36 -10.38 19.93
C ARG A 144 12.86 -9.03 19.38
N ALA A 145 13.54 -8.47 18.38
CA ALA A 145 13.09 -7.28 17.69
C ALA A 145 11.65 -7.48 17.17
N GLY A 146 10.77 -6.52 17.43
CA GLY A 146 9.42 -6.53 16.84
C GLY A 146 9.52 -6.45 15.31
N MET A 147 8.45 -6.74 14.58
CA MET A 147 8.40 -6.52 13.13
C MET A 147 7.46 -5.35 12.87
N LEU A 148 7.88 -4.38 12.06
CA LEU A 148 6.95 -3.34 11.62
C LEU A 148 5.90 -4.01 10.71
N PRO A 149 4.60 -3.78 10.94
CA PRO A 149 3.57 -4.32 10.06
C PRO A 149 3.80 -3.81 8.64
N PRO A 150 3.85 -4.72 7.64
CA PRO A 150 4.16 -4.35 6.27
C PRO A 150 3.05 -3.51 5.62
N ALA A 151 1.80 -3.75 6.01
CA ALA A 151 0.60 -3.22 5.39
C ALA A 151 -0.22 -2.34 6.33
N LEU A 152 -1.04 -1.46 5.75
CA LEU A 152 -2.04 -0.71 6.50
C LEU A 152 -3.02 -1.66 7.20
N GLU A 153 -3.49 -1.25 8.38
CA GLU A 153 -4.48 -2.02 9.12
C GLU A 153 -5.73 -2.27 8.28
N LYS A 154 -6.18 -3.53 8.26
CA LYS A 154 -7.37 -3.94 7.52
C LYS A 154 -8.60 -3.42 8.25
N ARG A 155 -9.52 -2.80 7.52
CA ARG A 155 -10.82 -2.40 8.08
C ARG A 155 -11.76 -3.59 8.20
N ILE A 156 -12.58 -3.59 9.25
CA ILE A 156 -13.65 -4.57 9.42
C ILE A 156 -14.91 -4.02 8.77
N ILE A 157 -15.45 -4.75 7.80
CA ILE A 157 -16.71 -4.40 7.14
C ILE A 157 -17.72 -5.54 7.29
N SER A 158 -18.99 -5.18 7.40
CA SER A 158 -20.09 -6.14 7.50
C SER A 158 -20.75 -6.35 6.14
N CYS A 159 -20.94 -7.62 5.75
CA CYS A 159 -21.67 -7.95 4.53
C CYS A 159 -23.14 -7.48 4.63
N PRO A 160 -23.69 -6.78 3.63
CA PRO A 160 -25.08 -6.33 3.66
C PRO A 160 -26.09 -7.49 3.61
N GLY A 161 -25.72 -8.64 3.04
CA GLY A 161 -26.58 -9.82 2.95
C GLY A 161 -26.63 -10.64 4.24
N CYS A 162 -25.49 -11.21 4.65
CA CYS A 162 -25.43 -12.14 5.79
C CYS A 162 -24.91 -11.53 7.10
N LYS A 163 -24.57 -10.23 7.13
CA LYS A 163 -23.97 -9.52 8.28
C LYS A 163 -22.63 -10.08 8.77
N LYS A 164 -22.02 -11.01 8.02
CA LYS A 164 -20.70 -11.55 8.35
C LYS A 164 -19.65 -10.44 8.24
N GLN A 165 -18.86 -10.30 9.30
CA GLN A 165 -17.72 -9.39 9.31
C GLN A 165 -16.54 -9.98 8.53
N SER A 166 -15.92 -9.16 7.69
CA SER A 166 -14.72 -9.50 6.92
C SER A 166 -13.68 -8.40 7.08
N ARG A 167 -12.39 -8.80 7.08
CA ARG A 167 -11.27 -7.86 7.07
C ARG A 167 -10.91 -7.55 5.63
N VAL A 168 -11.02 -6.29 5.23
CA VAL A 168 -10.71 -5.82 3.89
C VAL A 168 -9.56 -4.82 3.96
N PRO A 169 -8.56 -4.92 3.06
CA PRO A 169 -7.46 -3.96 3.03
C PRO A 169 -7.98 -2.54 2.82
N LEU A 170 -7.33 -1.59 3.48
CA LEU A 170 -7.59 -0.18 3.28
C LEU A 170 -6.91 0.25 1.97
N VAL A 171 -7.72 0.58 0.97
CA VAL A 171 -7.27 0.99 -0.37
C VAL A 171 -7.83 2.36 -0.70
N GLY A 172 -7.04 3.19 -1.39
CA GLY A 172 -7.38 4.56 -1.77
C GLY A 172 -8.38 4.66 -2.93
N ILE A 173 -9.08 3.58 -3.27
CA ILE A 173 -10.10 3.54 -4.32
C ILE A 173 -11.31 2.73 -3.87
N ASP A 174 -12.47 3.03 -4.45
CA ASP A 174 -13.64 2.18 -4.30
C ASP A 174 -13.39 0.79 -4.91
N ILE A 175 -13.77 -0.25 -4.17
CA ILE A 175 -13.64 -1.64 -4.63
C ILE A 175 -14.94 -2.41 -4.47
N THR A 176 -15.17 -3.38 -5.32
CA THR A 176 -16.22 -4.38 -5.13
C THR A 176 -15.58 -5.64 -4.55
N VAL A 177 -16.13 -6.12 -3.44
CA VAL A 177 -15.72 -7.38 -2.81
C VAL A 177 -16.89 -8.34 -2.76
N THR A 178 -16.59 -9.63 -2.80
CA THR A 178 -17.60 -10.69 -2.70
C THR A 178 -17.56 -11.29 -1.30
N CYS A 179 -18.72 -11.42 -0.66
CA CYS A 179 -18.80 -12.08 0.63
C CYS A 179 -18.43 -13.56 0.50
N VAL A 180 -17.51 -14.04 1.33
CA VAL A 180 -17.07 -15.45 1.33
C VAL A 180 -18.14 -16.43 1.84
N VAL A 181 -19.19 -15.93 2.50
CA VAL A 181 -20.25 -16.77 3.08
C VAL A 181 -21.45 -16.85 2.14
N CYS A 182 -22.01 -15.71 1.73
CA CYS A 182 -23.24 -15.66 0.94
C CYS A 182 -23.04 -15.26 -0.52
N ASN A 183 -21.79 -15.09 -0.98
CA ASN A 183 -21.42 -14.68 -2.34
C ASN A 183 -22.03 -13.36 -2.82
N THR A 184 -22.64 -12.57 -1.94
CA THR A 184 -23.16 -11.25 -2.29
C THR A 184 -21.99 -10.31 -2.61
N PRO A 185 -21.94 -9.72 -3.82
CA PRO A 185 -21.00 -8.64 -4.12
C PRO A 185 -21.47 -7.35 -3.46
N TYR A 186 -20.55 -6.58 -2.90
CA TYR A 186 -20.86 -5.27 -2.32
C TYR A 186 -19.69 -4.31 -2.48
N LYS A 187 -20.04 -3.03 -2.65
CA LYS A 187 -19.08 -1.95 -2.82
C LYS A 187 -18.53 -1.53 -1.47
N VAL A 188 -17.22 -1.28 -1.41
CA VAL A 188 -16.52 -0.74 -0.26
C VAL A 188 -15.87 0.56 -0.70
N THR A 189 -16.29 1.66 -0.11
CA THR A 189 -15.82 3.02 -0.46
C THR A 189 -14.41 3.25 0.07
N SER A 190 -13.59 4.09 -0.56
CA SER A 190 -12.27 4.44 0.00
C SER A 190 -12.32 5.46 1.15
N GLU A 191 -13.43 6.18 1.28
CA GLU A 191 -13.69 7.19 2.32
C GLU A 191 -13.98 6.57 3.70
#